data_AF-A0A2V7RS09-F1
#
_entry.id   AF-A0A2V7RS09-F1
#
_cell.length_a   1.000
_cell.length_b   1.000
_cell.length_c   1.000
_cell.angle_alpha   90.00
_cell.angle_beta   90.00
_cell.angle_gamma   90.00
#
_symmetry.space_group_name_H-M   'P 1'
#
loop_
_entity.id
_entity.type
_entity.pdbx_description
1 polymer ?
#
loop_
_entity_poly.entity_id
_entity_poly.type
_entity_poly.pdbx_seq_one_letter_code
_entity_poly.pdbx_strand_id
1 'polypeptide(L)' 'MRQQAIALFRASFGTRPRAAASAPGRVNLIGEHTDYNGGPVLPVAIGARTTVAVGPGAPEVLEAVSTIDGR' A
#
# COMPACT_ATOMS: atom_id res chain seq x y z
N MET A 1 7.56 3.32 9.13
CA MET A 1 7.05 2.86 7.81
C MET A 1 7.39 3.80 6.66
N ARG A 2 7.04 5.10 6.68
CA ARG A 2 7.38 6.03 5.56
C ARG A 2 8.88 6.11 5.24
N GLN A 3 9.72 6.26 6.26
CA GLN A 3 11.17 6.29 6.07
C GLN A 3 11.72 4.95 5.54
N GLN A 4 11.16 3.83 5.99
CA GLN A 4 11.52 2.50 5.51
C GLN A 4 11.17 2.30 4.03
N ALA A 5 9.98 2.73 3.60
CA ALA A 5 9.60 2.70 2.18
C ALA A 5 10.51 3.59 1.32
N ILE A 6 10.87 4.79 1.80
CA ILE A 6 11.82 5.68 1.11
C ILE A 6 13.21 5.06 1.03
N ALA A 7 13.67 4.41 2.10
CA ALA A 7 14.97 3.74 2.15
C ALA A 7 15.01 2.55 1.18
N LEU A 8 13.98 1.70 1.17
CA LEU A 8 13.86 0.58 0.24
C LEU A 8 13.84 1.07 -1.21
N PHE A 9 13.02 2.09 -1.52
CA PHE A 9 12.97 2.68 -2.87
C PHE A 9 14.35 3.16 -3.33
N ARG A 10 15.09 3.87 -2.46
CA ARG A 10 16.44 4.35 -2.78
C ARG A 10 17.42 3.19 -3.02
N ALA A 11 17.35 2.16 -2.19
CA ALA A 11 18.22 0.99 -2.31
C ALA A 11 17.93 0.19 -3.59
N SER A 12 16.66 0.06 -3.99
CA SER A 12 16.25 -0.74 -5.15
C SER A 12 16.35 0.00 -6.49
N PHE A 13 16.07 1.31 -6.51
CA PHE A 13 15.96 2.08 -7.77
C PHE A 13 17.02 3.17 -7.94
N GLY A 14 17.93 3.34 -6.96
CA GLY A 14 19.07 4.26 -7.06
C GLY A 14 18.73 5.76 -7.10
N THR A 15 17.46 6.13 -6.94
CA THR A 15 16.99 7.53 -6.99
C THR A 15 16.07 7.88 -5.83
N ARG A 16 15.72 9.16 -5.69
CA ARG A 16 14.77 9.63 -4.67
C ARG A 16 13.34 9.41 -5.17
N PRO A 17 12.41 8.91 -4.33
CA PRO A 17 11.01 8.81 -4.71
C PRO A 17 10.41 10.21 -4.88
N ARG A 18 9.46 10.35 -5.82
CA ARG A 18 8.66 11.56 -6.02
C ARG A 18 7.68 11.78 -4.87
N ALA A 19 7.08 10.71 -4.35
CA ALA A 19 6.12 10.77 -3.26
C ALA A 19 6.21 9.53 -2.39
N ALA A 20 5.67 9.63 -1.16
CA ALA A 20 5.41 8.48 -0.31
C ALA A 20 4.07 8.67 0.41
N ALA A 21 3.20 7.67 0.30
CA ALA A 21 1.85 7.66 0.83
C ALA A 21 1.57 6.38 1.60
N SER A 22 0.59 6.40 2.49
CA SER A 22 0.23 5.24 3.30
C SER A 22 -1.28 5.07 3.39
N ALA A 23 -1.74 3.82 3.29
CA ALA A 23 -3.12 3.42 3.47
C ALA A 23 -3.24 2.45 4.66
N PRO A 24 -4.30 2.56 5.49
CA PRO A 24 -4.59 1.58 6.51
C PRO A 24 -5.21 0.32 5.91
N GLY A 25 -4.99 -0.81 6.58
CA GLY A 25 -5.88 -1.97 6.45
C GLY A 25 -7.25 -1.66 7.08
N ARG A 26 -8.19 -2.57 6.91
CA ARG A 26 -9.54 -2.44 7.47
C ARG A 26 -10.07 -3.77 7.96
N VAL A 27 -10.90 -3.71 8.99
CA VAL A 27 -11.77 -4.81 9.40
C VAL A 27 -13.21 -4.37 9.20
N ASN A 28 -14.08 -5.32 8.91
CA ASN A 28 -15.51 -5.04 8.91
C ASN A 28 -16.07 -5.38 10.29
N LEU A 29 -16.86 -4.48 10.88
CA LEU A 29 -17.54 -4.78 12.14
C LEU A 29 -18.83 -5.58 11.90
N ILE A 30 -19.54 -5.27 10.81
CA ILE A 30 -20.77 -5.97 10.38
C ILE A 30 -20.99 -5.73 8.87
N GLY A 31 -21.77 -6.64 8.25
CA GLY A 31 -22.10 -6.58 6.83
C GLY A 31 -21.18 -7.44 5.95
N GLU A 32 -20.60 -8.52 6.50
CA GLU A 32 -19.85 -9.48 5.68
C GLU A 32 -20.72 -10.08 4.58
N HIS A 33 -20.16 -10.22 3.38
CA HIS A 33 -20.84 -10.78 2.21
C HIS A 33 -22.06 -9.98 1.70
N THR A 34 -22.22 -8.73 2.15
CA THR A 34 -23.32 -7.86 1.70
C THR A 34 -22.91 -6.82 0.68
N ASP A 35 -21.63 -6.44 0.64
CA ASP A 35 -21.09 -5.39 -0.22
C ASP A 35 -21.29 -5.68 -1.71
N TYR A 36 -20.95 -6.88 -2.17
CA TYR A 36 -21.16 -7.28 -3.57
C TYR A 36 -22.63 -7.50 -3.94
N ASN A 37 -23.53 -7.50 -2.96
CA ASN A 37 -24.98 -7.56 -3.15
C ASN A 37 -25.66 -6.17 -3.02
N GLY A 38 -24.88 -5.09 -2.88
CA GLY A 38 -25.40 -3.73 -2.70
C GLY A 38 -25.96 -3.44 -1.31
N GLY A 39 -25.68 -4.30 -0.32
CA GLY A 39 -26.06 -4.11 1.07
C GLY A 39 -25.10 -3.16 1.83
N PRO A 40 -25.54 -2.62 2.98
CA PRO A 40 -24.71 -1.73 3.79
C PRO A 40 -23.61 -2.48 4.54
N VAL A 41 -22.45 -1.84 4.71
CA VAL A 41 -21.31 -2.34 5.49
C VAL A 41 -20.83 -1.32 6.52
N LEU A 42 -20.18 -1.79 7.58
CA LEU A 42 -19.55 -0.92 8.59
C LEU A 42 -18.06 -1.26 8.77
N PRO A 43 -17.19 -0.83 7.83
CA PRO A 43 -15.76 -1.04 7.96
C PRO A 43 -15.12 0.02 8.85
N VAL A 44 -14.05 -0.38 9.54
CA VAL A 44 -13.20 0.52 10.31
C VAL A 44 -11.74 0.31 9.90
N ALA A 45 -11.04 1.43 9.70
CA ALA A 45 -9.61 1.43 9.46
C ALA A 45 -8.86 0.98 10.73
N ILE A 46 -7.90 0.06 10.57
CA ILE A 46 -7.08 -0.42 11.68
C ILE A 46 -5.68 0.21 11.66
N GLY A 47 -4.93 -0.01 12.75
CA GLY A 47 -3.57 0.48 12.89
C GLY A 47 -2.54 -0.18 11.96
N ALA A 48 -2.85 -1.35 11.39
CA ALA A 48 -1.99 -1.98 10.37
C ALA A 48 -2.03 -1.17 9.08
N ARG A 49 -0.86 -0.91 8.47
CA ARG A 49 -0.76 -0.01 7.31
C ARG A 49 0.21 -0.54 6.27
N THR A 50 -0.07 -0.23 5.00
CA THR A 50 0.89 -0.32 3.91
C THR A 50 1.39 1.07 3.58
N THR A 51 2.69 1.23 3.35
CA THR A 51 3.29 2.50 2.93
C THR A 51 4.09 2.27 1.66
N VAL A 52 3.85 3.09 0.65
CA VAL A 52 4.52 2.99 -0.66
C VAL A 52 5.27 4.29 -0.92
N ALA A 53 6.51 4.16 -1.40
CA ALA A 53 7.26 5.26 -2.02
C ALA A 53 7.27 5.04 -3.53
N VAL A 54 6.99 6.09 -4.30
CA VAL A 54 6.78 6.02 -5.76
C VAL A 54 7.58 7.10 -6.49
N GLY A 55 8.03 6.80 -7.69
CA GLY A 55 8.72 7.72 -8.60
C GLY A 55 8.50 7.32 -10.06
N PRO A 56 8.87 8.18 -11.02
CA PRO A 56 8.78 7.84 -12.44
C PRO A 56 9.72 6.68 -12.78
N GLY A 57 9.20 5.69 -13.52
CA GLY A 57 9.98 4.62 -14.15
C GLY A 57 10.12 4.83 -15.66
N ALA A 58 10.65 3.82 -16.36
CA ALA A 58 10.65 3.81 -17.82
C ALA A 58 9.21 3.81 -18.37
N PRO A 59 8.96 4.37 -19.57
CA PRO A 59 7.64 4.30 -20.20
C PRO A 59 7.12 2.87 -20.27
N GLU A 60 5.84 2.68 -19.97
CA GLU A 60 5.14 1.38 -20.01
C GLU A 60 5.64 0.31 -19.04
N VAL A 61 6.58 0.64 -18.15
CA VAL A 61 7.12 -0.29 -17.16
C VAL A 61 6.67 0.09 -15.75
N LEU A 62 6.17 -0.90 -15.02
CA LEU A 62 5.92 -0.80 -13.57
C LEU A 62 6.79 -1.83 -12.86
N GLU A 63 7.72 -1.33 -12.05
CA GLU A 63 8.54 -2.14 -11.15
C GLU A 63 8.11 -1.90 -9.71
N ALA A 64 8.07 -2.97 -8.91
CA ALA A 64 7.69 -2.91 -7.51
C ALA A 64 8.56 -3.85 -6.68
N VAL A 65 8.85 -3.42 -5.46
CA VAL A 65 9.58 -4.20 -4.45
C VAL A 65 8.84 -4.07 -3.13
N SER A 66 8.84 -5.14 -2.34
CA SER A 66 8.18 -5.21 -1.04
C SER A 66 9.21 -5.52 0.04
N THR A 67 8.93 -5.12 1.29
CA THR A 67 9.67 -5.61 2.45
C THR A 67 9.24 -7.01 2.88
N ILE A 68 8.19 -7.56 2.25
CA ILE A 68 7.67 -8.90 2.51
C ILE A 68 8.04 -9.78 1.31
N ASP A 69 8.90 -10.76 1.56
CA ASP A 69 9.40 -11.69 0.54
C ASP A 69 8.49 -12.92 0.40
N GLY A 70 7.20 -12.67 0.11
CA GLY A 70 6.23 -13.70 -0.27
C GLY A 70 5.97 -14.83 0.75
N ARG A 71 6.38 -14.66 2.01
CA ARG A 71 6.10 -15.56 3.14
C ARG A 71 5.20 -14.90 4.17
#